data_AF-A0A930EW81-F1
#
_entry.id   AF-A0A930EW81-F1
#
_cell.length_a   1.000
_cell.length_b   1.000
_cell.length_c   1.000
_cell.angle_alpha   90.00
_cell.angle_beta   90.00
_cell.angle_gamma   90.00
#
_symmetry.space_group_name_H-M   'P 1'
#
loop_
_entity.id
_entity.type
_entity.pdbx_description
1 polymer ?
#
loop_
_entity_poly.entity_id
_entity_poly.type
_entity_poly.pdbx_seq_one_letter_code
_entity_poly.pdbx_strand_id
1 'polypeptide(L)' 'RAMVTNEVRNLVVAGRCISTTFLMQASVRIIPTCIDMGEAAGMATVLANQMNTALNALDGKDIAEKLGEYR' A
#
# COMPACT_ATOMS: atom_id res chain seq x y z
N ARG A 1 -4.82 -8.33 1.04
CA ARG A 1 -4.47 -7.03 1.66
C ARG A 1 -3.40 -7.29 2.71
N ALA A 2 -2.19 -6.77 2.53
CA ALA A 2 -1.06 -7.00 3.44
C ALA A 2 -0.42 -5.69 3.96
N MET A 3 -0.67 -4.57 3.28
CA MET A 3 -0.11 -3.26 3.62
C MET A 3 -0.94 -2.48 4.65
N VAL A 4 -2.16 -2.93 4.97
CA VAL A 4 -3.07 -2.27 5.93
C VAL A 4 -3.59 -3.29 6.93
N THR A 5 -3.85 -2.82 8.15
CA THR A 5 -4.40 -3.60 9.27
C THR A 5 -5.89 -3.24 9.47
N ASN A 6 -6.67 -4.18 10.00
CA ASN A 6 -8.09 -3.93 10.30
C ASN A 6 -8.25 -3.18 11.65
N GLU A 7 -7.25 -3.29 12.51
CA GLU A 7 -7.23 -2.79 13.89
C GLU A 7 -6.90 -1.29 13.95
N VAL A 8 -6.09 -0.79 13.01
CA VAL A 8 -5.71 0.63 12.94
C VAL A 8 -6.14 1.23 11.61
N ARG A 9 -7.08 2.18 11.68
CA ARG A 9 -7.76 2.75 10.50
C ARG A 9 -6.87 3.56 9.56
N ASN A 10 -5.83 4.22 10.08
CA ASN A 10 -4.98 5.16 9.35
C ASN A 10 -3.50 4.73 9.36
N LEU A 11 -3.25 3.42 9.32
CA LEU A 11 -1.91 2.86 9.30
C LEU A 11 -1.70 2.06 8.01
N VAL A 12 -0.65 2.44 7.27
CA VAL A 12 -0.14 1.68 6.12
C VAL A 12 1.31 1.32 6.37
N VAL A 13 1.68 0.11 5.98
CA VAL A 13 3.01 -0.47 6.17
C VAL A 13 3.47 -1.04 4.84
N ALA A 14 4.75 -0.87 4.51
CA ALA A 14 5.36 -1.35 3.28
C ALA A 14 6.68 -2.09 3.56
N GLY A 15 7.14 -2.90 2.61
CA GLY A 15 8.44 -3.59 2.68
C GLY A 15 8.46 -4.77 3.68
N ARG A 16 9.53 -4.89 4.46
CA ARG A 16 9.72 -6.05 5.37
C ARG A 16 8.66 -6.18 6.45
N CYS A 17 7.99 -5.08 6.78
CA CYS A 17 7.03 -5.01 7.88
C CYS A 17 5.64 -5.55 7.49
N ILE A 18 5.42 -5.95 6.23
CA ILE A 18 4.15 -6.52 5.79
C ILE A 18 4.12 -8.04 5.90
N SER A 19 2.95 -8.57 6.27
CA SER A 19 2.70 -10.00 6.35
C SER A 19 2.67 -10.60 4.95
N THR A 20 3.59 -11.53 4.67
CA THR A 20 3.75 -12.18 3.36
C THR A 20 4.17 -13.64 3.53
N THR A 21 4.00 -14.43 2.49
CA THR A 21 4.53 -15.80 2.46
C THR A 21 6.05 -15.79 2.45
N PHE A 22 6.69 -16.90 2.85
CA PHE A 22 8.15 -17.02 2.87
C PHE A 22 8.79 -16.72 1.50
N LEU A 23 8.15 -17.16 0.42
CA LEU A 23 8.62 -16.88 -0.94
C LEU A 23 8.53 -15.39 -1.27
N MET A 24 7.41 -14.73 -0.93
CA MET A 24 7.24 -13.30 -1.17
C MET A 24 8.17 -12.43 -0.32
N GLN A 25 8.59 -12.90 0.86
CA GLN A 25 9.57 -12.19 1.69
C GLN A 25 10.88 -11.90 0.92
N ALA A 26 11.30 -12.76 -0.02
CA ALA A 26 12.45 -12.46 -0.88
C ALA A 26 12.18 -11.27 -1.83
N SER A 27 11.02 -11.26 -2.49
CA SER A 27 10.64 -10.24 -3.46
C SER A 27 10.40 -8.87 -2.84
N VAL A 28 9.71 -8.79 -1.69
CA VAL A 28 9.42 -7.51 -1.01
C VAL A 28 10.66 -6.81 -0.44
N ARG A 29 11.84 -7.43 -0.52
CA ARG A 29 13.14 -6.84 -0.15
C ARG A 29 13.90 -6.29 -1.35
N ILE A 30 13.45 -6.59 -2.56
CA ILE A 30 14.07 -6.09 -3.79
C ILE A 30 13.74 -4.59 -3.90
N ILE A 31 14.77 -3.78 -4.15
CA ILE A 31 14.68 -2.31 -4.13
C ILE A 31 13.53 -1.76 -4.99
N PRO A 32 13.38 -2.11 -6.28
CA PRO A 32 12.24 -1.63 -7.08
C PRO A 32 10.88 -1.98 -6.46
N THR A 33 10.72 -3.19 -5.92
CA THR A 33 9.47 -3.59 -5.26
C THR A 33 9.21 -2.75 -4.00
N CYS A 34 10.24 -2.46 -3.20
CA CYS A 34 10.12 -1.54 -2.06
C CYS A 34 9.70 -0.13 -2.49
N ILE A 35 10.26 0.38 -3.59
CA ILE A 35 9.93 1.70 -4.14
C ILE A 35 8.47 1.72 -4.59
N ASP A 36 8.04 0.76 -5.41
CA ASP A 36 6.66 0.66 -5.91
C ASP A 36 5.66 0.56 -4.74
N MET A 37 5.97 -0.25 -3.71
CA MET A 37 5.11 -0.34 -2.50
C MET A 37 5.05 0.97 -1.72
N GLY A 38 6.18 1.68 -1.59
CA GLY A 38 6.24 2.97 -0.90
C GLY A 38 5.43 4.04 -1.64
N GLU A 39 5.52 4.07 -2.96
CA GLU A 39 4.75 4.97 -3.81
C GLU A 39 3.24 4.71 -3.67
N ALA A 40 2.83 3.44 -3.77
CA ALA A 40 1.44 3.05 -3.57
C ALA A 40 0.93 3.41 -2.16
N ALA A 41 1.75 3.24 -1.11
CA ALA A 41 1.38 3.60 0.26
C ALA A 41 1.20 5.12 0.44
N GLY A 42 2.07 5.92 -0.18
CA GLY A 42 1.95 7.39 -0.18
C GLY A 42 0.67 7.83 -0.90
N MET A 43 0.42 7.29 -2.09
CA MET A 43 -0.79 7.62 -2.87
C MET A 43 -2.07 7.20 -2.16
N ALA A 44 -2.08 6.01 -1.53
CA ALA A 44 -3.20 5.55 -0.71
C ALA A 44 -3.54 6.55 0.41
N THR A 45 -2.53 7.15 1.04
CA THR A 45 -2.71 8.12 2.12
C THR A 45 -3.34 9.42 1.61
N VAL A 46 -2.91 9.91 0.44
CA VAL A 46 -3.49 11.09 -0.19
C VAL A 46 -4.95 10.83 -0.59
N LEU A 47 -5.23 9.68 -1.22
CA LEU A 47 -6.58 9.31 -1.65
C LEU A 47 -7.52 9.15 -0.44
N ALA A 48 -7.07 8.45 0.60
CA ALA A 48 -7.80 8.29 1.85
C ALA A 48 -8.18 9.64 2.48
N ASN A 49 -7.25 10.60 2.49
CA ASN A 49 -7.50 11.94 2.98
C ASN A 49 -8.51 12.71 2.11
N GLN A 50 -8.39 12.62 0.77
CA GLN A 50 -9.31 13.28 -0.17
C GLN A 50 -10.75 12.76 -0.07
N MET A 51 -10.90 11.44 0.10
CA MET A 51 -12.20 10.77 0.19
C MET A 51 -12.77 10.70 1.61
N ASN A 52 -12.08 11.28 2.60
CA ASN A 52 -12.41 11.17 4.02
C ASN A 52 -12.66 9.71 4.48
N THR A 53 -11.88 8.78 3.93
CA THR A 53 -12.07 7.33 4.12
C THR A 53 -10.83 6.75 4.80
N ALA A 54 -11.04 5.78 5.69
CA ALA A 54 -9.93 5.09 6.35
C ALA A 54 -9.08 4.27 5.35
N LEU A 55 -7.77 4.16 5.58
CA LEU A 55 -6.86 3.39 4.72
C LEU A 55 -7.26 1.92 4.59
N ASN A 56 -7.82 1.34 5.66
CA ASN A 56 -8.30 -0.04 5.66
C ASN A 56 -9.65 -0.24 4.92
N ALA A 57 -10.37 0.85 4.62
CA ALA A 57 -11.64 0.83 3.90
C ALA A 57 -11.46 1.14 2.40
N LEU A 58 -10.31 1.66 1.99
CA LEU A 58 -10.00 2.02 0.61
C LEU A 58 -9.88 0.80 -0.33
N ASP A 59 -10.40 0.87 -1.55
CA ASP A 59 -10.14 -0.16 -2.56
C ASP A 59 -8.72 0.01 -3.14
N GLY A 60 -8.01 -1.10 -3.33
CA GLY A 60 -6.70 -1.11 -3.97
C GLY A 60 -6.74 -0.76 -5.45
N LYS A 61 -7.90 -0.94 -6.10
CA LYS A 61 -8.09 -0.59 -7.52
C LYS A 61 -7.98 0.92 -7.76
N ASP A 62 -8.59 1.73 -6.89
CA ASP A 62 -8.57 3.18 -7.00
C ASP A 62 -7.13 3.73 -6.91
N ILE A 63 -6.30 3.08 -6.09
CA ILE A 63 -4.88 3.42 -5.99
C ILE A 63 -4.15 3.01 -7.27
N ALA A 64 -4.38 1.80 -7.78
CA ALA A 64 -3.70 1.30 -8.98
C ALA A 64 -4.05 2.10 -10.25
N GLU A 65 -5.32 2.51 -10.40
CA GLU A 65 -5.78 3.37 -11.48
C GLU A 65 -5.08 4.73 -11.42
N LYS A 66 -5.08 5.37 -10.24
CA LYS A 66 -4.44 6.67 -10.05
C LYS A 66 -2.93 6.60 -10.23
N LEU A 67 -2.27 5.52 -9.81
CA LEU A 67 -0.83 5.32 -10.03
C LEU A 67 -0.52 5.14 -11.53
N GLY A 68 -1.43 4.52 -12.28
CA GLY A 68 -1.35 4.38 -13.73
C GLY A 68 -1.48 5.70 -14.49
N GLU A 69 -2.17 6.69 -13.95
CA GLU A 69 -2.24 8.04 -14.56
C GLU A 69 -0.91 8.81 -14.47
N TYR A 70 -0.06 8.50 -13.48
CA TYR A 70 1.22 9.18 -13.26
C TYR A 70 2.40 8.55 -14.02
N ARG A 71 2.22 7.35 -14.61
CA ARG A 71 3.25 6.60 -15.36
C ARG A 71 3.05 6.71 -16.87
#